data_AF-A0AAN5DBU4-F1
#
_entry.id   AF-A0AAN5DBU4-F1
#
_cell.length_a   1.000
_cell.length_b   1.000
_cell.length_c   1.000
_cell.angle_alpha   90.00
_cell.angle_beta   90.00
_cell.angle_gamma   90.00
#
_symmetry.space_group_name_H-M   'P 1'
#
loop_
_entity.id
_entity.type
_entity.pdbx_description
1 polymer ?
#
loop_
_entity_poly.entity_id
_entity_poly.type
_entity_poly.pdbx_seq_one_letter_code
_entity_poly.pdbx_strand_id
1 'polypeptide(L)'
;DACISSIQSSSLSHRKRLHQEEKNDPQSSVYLITMNNLLRTFHFIFLLFPLSTTAIRCINCEFNGTTNHCNEDCEGDMCGVWKWTDRGHQLIRQGCISGISSPKIGCRTNQVGASLCICDDFPLCNTQHRSVSTVPTLPIVRLPSVDCFSLLHLHHTIKEDDDSPLQIDSSRDRCHSDYCHFTRTESSDHSSEGVSLSLPFPSSASTNLSISLCSPHPQYEFDIRIHSPYSLRGLHSNFCYSITTSPHSREIQCICSTKLCNRNAINVMAEGPIQCYTMERSRDPSKVDLHSLCRGHLCFIRQSEEGIYSKGCLSISPLSSLSSPFVSGNRSIFGEKQWMCTHQLCNLHLDRLVRSQTKKVFVPLLPFNRVGQTSPLLSLSIIIVVLLYSFAPFLSL
;
A
#
# COMPACT_ATOMS: atom_id res chain seq x y z
N ASP A 1 32.02 -46.31 26.85
CA ASP A 1 32.84 -45.50 25.93
C ASP A 1 32.45 -44.04 26.04
N ALA A 2 33.22 -43.33 26.85
CA ALA A 2 33.07 -41.93 27.18
C ALA A 2 34.17 -41.12 26.50
N CYS A 3 33.89 -39.88 26.11
CA CYS A 3 34.92 -38.85 26.01
C CYS A 3 34.32 -37.48 26.31
N ILE A 4 34.32 -37.18 27.61
CA ILE A 4 34.35 -35.84 28.19
C ILE A 4 35.82 -35.43 28.22
N SER A 5 36.16 -34.21 27.81
CA SER A 5 37.45 -33.61 28.22
C SER A 5 37.26 -32.16 28.64
N SER A 6 37.38 -31.98 29.95
CA SER A 6 37.71 -30.76 30.66
C SER A 6 39.18 -30.42 30.49
N ILE A 7 39.54 -29.15 30.36
CA ILE A 7 40.87 -28.66 30.75
C ILE A 7 40.69 -27.39 31.59
N GLN A 8 41.27 -27.44 32.79
CA GLN A 8 41.30 -26.42 33.81
C GLN A 8 42.78 -26.16 34.18
N SER A 9 43.08 -24.93 34.64
CA SER A 9 44.31 -24.48 35.34
C SER A 9 45.57 -24.26 34.47
N SER A 10 46.48 -23.31 34.68
CA SER A 10 46.66 -22.17 35.60
C SER A 10 48.05 -21.55 35.31
N SER A 11 48.26 -20.23 35.43
CA SER A 11 49.52 -19.55 35.82
C SER A 11 49.46 -18.06 35.41
N LEU A 12 49.20 -17.11 36.31
CA LEU A 12 50.12 -16.39 37.23
C LEU A 12 51.11 -15.40 36.55
N SER A 13 51.18 -14.19 37.14
CA SER A 13 52.13 -13.07 36.89
C SER A 13 51.80 -12.18 35.67
N HIS A 14 51.64 -10.86 35.71
CA HIS A 14 52.30 -9.80 36.49
C HIS A 14 51.33 -8.60 36.58
N ARG A 15 50.95 -8.17 37.80
CA ARG A 15 50.13 -6.96 38.03
C ARG A 15 51.06 -5.82 38.44
N LYS A 16 51.50 -4.99 37.48
CA LYS A 16 52.12 -3.68 37.78
C LYS A 16 51.02 -2.70 38.19
N ARG A 17 51.03 -2.29 39.46
CA ARG A 17 50.29 -1.13 39.97
C ARG A 17 50.93 0.14 39.42
N LEU A 18 50.25 0.84 38.54
CA LEU A 18 50.43 2.27 38.31
C LEU A 18 49.32 2.97 39.09
N HIS A 19 49.67 3.52 40.24
CA HIS A 19 48.86 4.52 40.93
C HIS A 19 48.91 5.78 40.09
N GLN A 20 47.84 6.07 39.38
CA GLN A 20 47.61 7.39 38.79
C GLN A 20 46.55 8.06 39.67
N GLU A 21 47.00 9.02 40.48
CA GLU A 21 46.14 9.93 41.22
C GLU A 21 45.31 10.73 40.21
N GLU A 22 44.08 10.29 39.99
CA GLU A 22 43.07 11.04 39.27
C GLU A 22 42.57 12.15 40.20
N LYS A 23 43.12 13.34 39.99
CA LYS A 23 42.72 14.56 40.67
C LYS A 23 41.29 14.89 40.24
N ASN A 24 40.33 14.52 41.09
CA ASN A 24 38.91 14.81 40.89
C ASN A 24 38.70 16.32 40.82
N ASP A 25 38.63 16.85 39.59
CA ASP A 25 38.27 18.24 39.33
C ASP A 25 36.74 18.37 39.43
N PRO A 26 36.20 19.05 40.45
CA PRO A 26 34.76 19.13 40.71
C PRO A 26 33.97 19.87 39.61
N GLN A 27 34.65 20.47 38.63
CA GLN A 27 34.00 21.10 37.48
C GLN A 27 33.49 20.09 36.43
N SER A 28 34.07 18.89 36.31
CA SER A 28 33.68 17.95 35.25
C SER A 28 32.31 17.29 35.50
N SER A 29 31.92 17.07 36.76
CA SER A 29 30.63 16.44 37.07
C SER A 29 29.43 17.37 36.83
N VAL A 30 29.62 18.69 36.88
CA VAL A 30 28.55 19.68 36.67
C VAL A 30 28.14 19.74 35.20
N TYR A 31 29.10 19.61 34.27
CA TYR A 31 28.84 19.58 32.82
C TYR A 31 28.07 18.32 32.38
N LEU A 32 28.36 17.17 32.99
CA LEU A 32 27.67 15.91 32.69
C LEU A 32 26.20 15.93 33.14
N ILE A 33 25.90 16.54 34.29
CA ILE A 33 24.52 16.64 34.81
C ILE A 33 23.69 17.61 33.96
N THR A 34 24.28 18.73 33.55
CA THR A 34 23.60 19.73 32.70
C THR A 34 23.33 19.20 31.29
N MET A 35 24.27 18.47 30.67
CA MET A 35 24.05 17.80 29.37
C MET A 35 22.93 16.76 29.42
N ASN A 36 22.86 15.96 30.49
CA ASN A 36 21.85 14.89 30.61
C ASN A 36 20.43 15.47 30.84
N ASN A 37 20.33 16.57 31.59
CA ASN A 37 19.08 17.29 31.76
C ASN A 37 18.64 17.96 30.45
N LEU A 38 19.55 18.60 29.71
CA LEU A 38 19.26 19.18 28.40
C LEU A 38 18.79 18.14 27.38
N LEU A 39 19.44 16.97 27.32
CA LEU A 39 19.05 15.88 26.44
C LEU A 39 17.65 15.34 26.79
N ARG A 40 17.34 15.23 28.08
CA ARG A 40 15.98 14.88 28.56
C ARG A 40 14.95 15.94 28.17
N THR A 41 15.27 17.23 28.31
CA THR A 41 14.37 18.31 27.91
C THR A 41 14.14 18.31 26.40
N PHE A 42 15.18 18.07 25.59
CA PHE A 42 15.06 17.92 24.14
C PHE A 42 14.17 16.74 23.74
N HIS A 43 14.34 15.58 24.38
CA HIS A 43 13.44 14.43 24.18
C HIS A 43 12.00 14.75 24.55
N PHE A 44 11.78 15.52 25.63
CA PHE A 44 10.44 15.94 26.05
C PHE A 44 9.79 16.91 25.06
N ILE A 45 10.56 17.86 24.53
CA ILE A 45 10.07 18.82 23.52
C ILE A 45 9.72 18.11 22.21
N PHE A 46 10.54 17.16 21.75
CA PHE A 46 10.22 16.36 20.55
C PHE A 46 9.03 15.40 20.75
N LEU A 47 8.71 15.01 21.99
CA LEU A 47 7.49 14.25 22.31
C LEU A 47 6.25 15.14 22.36
N LEU A 48 6.40 16.44 22.64
CA LEU A 48 5.29 17.40 22.77
C LEU A 48 4.83 17.99 21.43
N PHE A 49 5.67 17.94 20.39
CA PHE A 49 5.23 18.21 19.03
C PHE A 49 4.90 16.89 18.36
N PRO A 50 3.63 16.39 18.43
CA PRO A 50 3.24 15.37 17.51
C PRO A 50 3.54 15.93 16.12
N LEU A 51 4.40 15.23 15.38
CA LEU A 51 4.47 15.32 13.93
C LEU A 51 3.13 14.81 13.41
N SER A 52 2.07 15.57 13.69
CA SER A 52 0.79 15.43 13.06
C SER A 52 1.08 15.73 11.61
N THR A 53 1.21 14.66 10.83
CA THR A 53 1.08 14.75 9.38
C THR A 53 -0.29 15.36 9.15
N THR A 54 -0.33 16.67 8.98
CA THR A 54 -1.57 17.40 8.75
C THR A 54 -2.11 16.89 7.44
N ALA A 55 -3.31 16.31 7.48
CA ALA A 55 -4.00 15.94 6.25
C ALA A 55 -4.10 17.19 5.38
N ILE A 56 -3.76 17.06 4.11
CA ILE A 56 -3.90 18.14 3.14
C ILE A 56 -5.29 18.07 2.52
N ARG A 57 -5.89 19.23 2.30
CA ARG A 57 -7.16 19.36 1.60
C ARG A 57 -6.94 19.22 0.10
N CYS A 58 -7.82 18.51 -0.60
CA CYS A 58 -7.72 18.20 -2.02
C CYS A 58 -9.05 18.45 -2.72
N ILE A 59 -8.99 18.83 -4.00
CA ILE A 59 -10.17 18.89 -4.85
C ILE A 59 -10.68 17.47 -5.11
N ASN A 60 -12.00 17.30 -5.03
CA ASN A 60 -12.70 16.04 -5.29
C ASN A 60 -13.75 16.23 -6.39
N CYS A 61 -13.31 16.07 -7.65
CA CYS A 61 -14.15 16.28 -8.81
C CYS A 61 -13.95 15.18 -9.85
N GLU A 62 -15.02 14.93 -10.62
CA GLU A 62 -15.02 14.04 -11.77
C GLU A 62 -15.55 14.80 -13.00
N PHE A 63 -14.75 14.83 -14.05
CA PHE A 63 -15.08 15.43 -15.33
C PHE A 63 -15.21 14.33 -16.38
N ASN A 64 -16.38 14.26 -17.02
CA ASN A 64 -16.71 13.22 -17.99
C ASN A 64 -16.70 13.71 -19.45
N GLY A 65 -15.98 14.79 -19.74
CA GLY A 65 -15.91 15.40 -21.08
C GLY A 65 -16.94 16.50 -21.31
N THR A 66 -18.10 16.45 -20.66
CA THR A 66 -19.18 17.44 -20.83
C THR A 66 -19.60 18.11 -19.53
N THR A 67 -19.58 17.37 -18.42
CA THR A 67 -20.00 17.82 -17.11
C THR A 67 -18.86 17.67 -16.11
N ASN A 68 -18.77 18.65 -15.21
CA ASN A 68 -17.88 18.59 -14.06
C ASN A 68 -18.74 18.37 -12.81
N HIS A 69 -18.59 17.23 -12.16
CA HIS A 69 -19.25 16.92 -10.90
C HIS A 69 -18.23 17.03 -9.77
N CYS A 70 -18.37 18.07 -8.96
CA CYS A 70 -17.52 18.30 -7.79
C CYS A 70 -18.31 18.02 -6.52
N ASN A 71 -17.75 17.15 -5.68
CA ASN A 71 -18.20 16.96 -4.31
C ASN A 71 -17.48 17.94 -3.39
N GLU A 72 -17.76 17.86 -2.08
CA GLU A 72 -16.95 18.54 -1.08
C GLU A 72 -15.49 18.11 -1.20
N ASP A 73 -14.57 19.08 -1.02
CA ASP A 73 -13.15 18.81 -0.93
C ASP A 73 -12.88 17.73 0.12
N CYS A 74 -11.87 16.90 -0.13
CA CYS A 74 -11.52 15.82 0.78
C CYS A 74 -10.14 16.02 1.40
N GLU A 75 -9.90 15.39 2.55
CA GLU A 75 -8.63 15.46 3.25
C GLU A 75 -7.89 14.13 3.13
N GLY A 76 -6.58 14.19 2.92
CA GLY A 76 -5.74 12.99 2.89
C GLY A 76 -4.26 13.29 3.05
N ASP A 77 -3.43 12.26 2.91
CA ASP A 77 -1.97 12.43 2.97
C ASP A 77 -1.44 13.18 1.73
N MET A 78 -2.12 13.02 0.59
CA MET A 78 -1.75 13.57 -0.71
C MET A 78 -2.98 13.85 -1.56
N CYS A 79 -2.80 14.65 -2.61
CA CYS A 79 -3.81 14.84 -3.65
C CYS A 79 -3.39 14.15 -4.96
N GLY A 80 -4.38 13.62 -5.68
CA GLY A 80 -4.24 12.96 -6.97
C GLY A 80 -5.03 13.66 -8.07
N VAL A 81 -4.48 13.65 -9.28
CA VAL A 81 -5.20 13.92 -10.54
C VAL A 81 -4.92 12.77 -11.49
N TRP A 82 -5.97 12.16 -12.00
CA TRP A 82 -5.89 11.12 -13.01
C TRP A 82 -6.67 11.55 -14.25
N LYS A 83 -6.02 11.49 -15.41
CA LYS A 83 -6.58 11.90 -16.70
C LYS A 83 -6.44 10.77 -17.71
N TRP A 84 -7.47 10.52 -18.49
CA TRP A 84 -7.44 9.56 -19.58
C TRP A 84 -8.40 9.98 -20.69
N THR A 85 -8.29 9.32 -21.85
CA THR A 85 -9.21 9.56 -22.97
C THR A 85 -10.05 8.31 -23.17
N ASP A 86 -11.37 8.48 -23.24
CA ASP A 86 -12.30 7.41 -23.60
C ASP A 86 -13.19 7.89 -24.76
N ARG A 87 -13.22 7.11 -25.84
CA ARG A 87 -13.99 7.44 -27.08
C ARG A 87 -13.79 8.87 -27.59
N GLY A 88 -12.57 9.40 -27.47
CA GLY A 88 -12.22 10.77 -27.90
C GLY A 88 -12.56 11.88 -26.89
N HIS A 89 -13.19 11.55 -25.78
CA HIS A 89 -13.45 12.50 -24.69
C HIS A 89 -12.38 12.41 -23.62
N GLN A 90 -11.89 13.56 -23.16
CA GLN A 90 -10.98 13.61 -22.02
C GLN A 90 -11.77 13.49 -20.72
N LEU A 91 -11.41 12.49 -19.92
CA LEU A 91 -11.95 12.23 -18.60
C LEU A 91 -10.90 12.63 -17.55
N ILE A 92 -11.33 13.28 -16.48
CA ILE A 92 -10.45 13.74 -15.39
C ILE A 92 -11.09 13.37 -14.06
N ARG A 93 -10.28 12.80 -13.16
CA ARG A 93 -10.67 12.50 -11.80
C ARG A 93 -9.67 13.09 -10.81
N GLN A 94 -10.17 13.84 -9.86
CA GLN A 94 -9.40 14.50 -8.80
C GLN A 94 -9.87 13.96 -7.45
N GLY A 95 -8.96 13.79 -6.51
CA GLY A 95 -9.30 13.39 -5.15
C GLY A 95 -8.10 13.27 -4.25
N CYS A 96 -8.34 12.86 -3.02
CA CYS A 96 -7.33 12.59 -2.00
C CYS A 96 -6.85 11.13 -2.06
N ILE A 97 -5.62 10.94 -1.60
CA ILE A 97 -4.96 9.66 -1.43
C ILE A 97 -4.41 9.61 0.00
N SER A 98 -4.72 8.56 0.74
CA SER A 98 -4.27 8.37 2.13
C SER A 98 -3.89 6.91 2.39
N GLY A 99 -2.99 6.67 3.34
CA GLY A 99 -2.66 5.33 3.83
C GLY A 99 -1.89 4.46 2.84
N ILE A 100 -1.20 5.06 1.87
CA ILE A 100 -0.27 4.38 0.96
C ILE A 100 1.16 4.66 1.42
N SER A 101 1.98 3.63 1.59
CA SER A 101 3.38 3.79 1.96
C SER A 101 4.20 4.34 0.79
N SER A 102 4.82 5.51 0.98
CA SER A 102 5.86 6.06 0.11
C SER A 102 5.55 6.11 -1.40
N PRO A 103 4.37 6.57 -1.84
CA PRO A 103 4.11 6.79 -3.25
C PRO A 103 5.04 7.88 -3.81
N LYS A 104 5.50 7.71 -5.04
CA LYS A 104 6.34 8.71 -5.70
C LYS A 104 5.49 9.93 -6.05
N ILE A 105 5.83 11.07 -5.46
CA ILE A 105 5.31 12.39 -5.84
C ILE A 105 5.77 12.69 -7.26
N GLY A 106 4.86 13.21 -8.09
CA GLY A 106 5.13 13.46 -9.49
C GLY A 106 4.03 13.00 -10.45
N CYS A 107 4.23 13.34 -11.72
CA CYS A 107 3.36 12.95 -12.82
C CYS A 107 3.96 11.78 -13.60
N ARG A 108 3.13 10.80 -13.91
CA ARG A 108 3.48 9.65 -14.74
C ARG A 108 2.47 9.51 -15.87
N THR A 109 2.93 9.08 -17.03
CA THR A 109 2.11 8.84 -18.22
C THR A 109 2.38 7.43 -18.71
N ASN A 110 1.33 6.67 -18.93
CA ASN A 110 1.43 5.29 -19.39
C ASN A 110 1.38 5.20 -20.92
N GLN A 111 1.52 3.99 -21.46
CA GLN A 111 1.67 3.78 -22.91
C GLN A 111 0.43 4.17 -23.74
N VAL A 112 -0.76 4.28 -23.12
CA VAL A 112 -1.97 4.77 -23.80
C VAL A 112 -2.20 6.27 -23.61
N GLY A 113 -1.24 6.99 -23.03
CA GLY A 113 -1.32 8.43 -22.82
C GLY A 113 -2.18 8.86 -21.63
N ALA A 114 -2.67 7.92 -20.81
CA ALA A 114 -3.31 8.27 -19.53
C ALA A 114 -2.25 8.72 -18.54
N SER A 115 -2.60 9.67 -17.66
CA SER A 115 -1.65 10.30 -16.74
C SER A 115 -2.17 10.31 -15.31
N LEU A 116 -1.28 10.07 -14.35
CA LEU A 116 -1.52 10.16 -12.91
C LEU A 116 -0.48 11.09 -12.27
N CYS A 117 -0.95 12.19 -11.69
CA CYS A 117 -0.14 13.13 -10.93
C CYS A 117 -0.50 13.05 -9.44
N ILE A 118 0.51 12.94 -8.59
CA ILE A 118 0.37 12.96 -7.13
C ILE A 118 1.19 14.12 -6.58
N CYS A 119 0.63 14.87 -5.63
CA CYS A 119 1.26 16.00 -4.97
C CYS A 119 0.90 16.05 -3.49
N ASP A 120 1.80 16.63 -2.69
CA ASP A 120 1.67 16.75 -1.23
C ASP A 120 2.20 18.08 -0.69
N ASP A 121 2.50 19.04 -1.56
CA ASP A 121 3.26 20.24 -1.22
C ASP A 121 2.41 21.41 -0.69
N PHE A 122 1.13 21.49 -1.06
CA PHE A 122 0.19 22.47 -0.50
C PHE A 122 -1.28 22.03 -0.64
N PRO A 123 -2.22 22.61 0.13
CA PRO A 123 -3.65 22.34 -0.02
C PRO A 123 -4.16 22.66 -1.43
N LEU A 124 -4.98 21.78 -1.99
CA LEU A 124 -5.55 21.88 -3.33
C LEU A 124 -4.46 21.86 -4.44
N CYS A 125 -3.31 21.22 -4.19
CA CYS A 125 -2.25 21.08 -5.20
C CYS A 125 -2.67 20.31 -6.46
N ASN A 126 -3.80 19.61 -6.42
CA ASN A 126 -4.38 18.88 -7.53
C ASN A 126 -5.31 19.73 -8.43
N THR A 127 -5.28 21.07 -8.31
CA THR A 127 -6.00 21.99 -9.21
C THR A 127 -5.61 21.81 -10.67
N GLN A 128 -6.60 21.93 -11.58
CA GLN A 128 -6.40 21.77 -13.03
C GLN A 128 -5.42 22.80 -13.62
N HIS A 129 -5.29 23.97 -12.98
CA HIS A 129 -4.50 25.13 -13.43
C HIS A 129 -3.00 25.06 -13.11
N ARG A 130 -2.48 23.95 -12.59
CA ARG A 130 -1.02 23.78 -12.38
C ARG A 130 -0.18 23.84 -13.67
N SER A 131 -0.82 23.98 -14.82
CA SER A 131 -0.20 24.11 -16.14
C SER A 131 0.40 25.49 -16.45
N VAL A 132 0.24 26.53 -15.59
CA VAL A 132 0.63 27.91 -15.96
C VAL A 132 1.69 28.52 -15.02
N SER A 133 2.95 28.26 -15.37
CA SER A 133 4.15 29.12 -15.23
C SER A 133 4.68 29.60 -13.87
N THR A 134 3.97 29.43 -12.74
CA THR A 134 4.44 29.98 -11.43
C THR A 134 4.64 28.95 -10.32
N VAL A 135 4.23 27.69 -10.54
CA VAL A 135 4.36 26.60 -9.57
C VAL A 135 5.45 25.64 -10.07
N PRO A 136 6.35 25.13 -9.19
CA PRO A 136 7.29 24.09 -9.56
C PRO A 136 6.57 22.96 -10.28
N THR A 137 7.01 22.64 -11.49
CA THR A 137 6.46 21.51 -12.24
C THR A 137 6.71 20.24 -11.44
N LEU A 138 5.66 19.44 -11.25
CA LEU A 138 5.80 18.15 -10.58
C LEU A 138 6.87 17.31 -11.31
N PRO A 139 7.73 16.59 -10.57
CA PRO A 139 8.75 15.75 -11.21
C PRO A 139 8.09 14.69 -12.09
N ILE A 140 8.73 14.36 -13.21
CA ILE A 140 8.27 13.30 -14.11
C ILE A 140 8.74 11.96 -13.55
N VAL A 141 7.80 11.09 -13.22
CA VAL A 141 8.04 9.71 -12.80
C VAL A 141 7.93 8.82 -14.04
N ARG A 142 9.05 8.19 -14.43
CA ARG A 142 9.08 7.27 -15.57
C ARG A 142 8.52 5.90 -15.16
N LEU A 143 7.53 5.42 -15.90
CA LEU A 143 7.04 4.05 -15.79
C LEU A 143 7.99 3.10 -16.55
N PRO A 144 8.05 1.81 -16.15
CA PRO A 144 8.81 0.83 -16.92
C PRO A 144 8.17 0.61 -18.29
N SER A 145 8.93 0.07 -19.24
CA SER A 145 8.39 -0.48 -20.48
C SER A 145 8.87 -1.91 -20.59
N VAL A 146 7.92 -2.85 -20.60
CA VAL A 146 8.21 -4.28 -20.44
C VAL A 146 7.52 -5.10 -21.53
N ASP A 147 8.21 -6.14 -21.99
CA ASP A 147 7.62 -7.13 -22.88
C ASP A 147 6.79 -8.11 -22.04
N CYS A 148 5.51 -8.27 -22.37
CA CYS A 148 4.58 -9.16 -21.67
C CYS A 148 4.09 -10.30 -22.55
N PHE A 149 3.50 -11.30 -21.91
CA PHE A 149 2.82 -12.42 -22.57
C PHE A 149 1.30 -12.18 -22.56
N SER A 150 0.64 -12.24 -23.71
CA SER A 150 -0.82 -12.20 -23.82
C SER A 150 -1.34 -13.59 -24.14
N LEU A 151 -2.18 -14.13 -23.27
CA LEU A 151 -2.71 -15.48 -23.38
C LEU A 151 -3.96 -15.66 -22.53
N LEU A 152 -5.05 -16.07 -23.16
CA LEU A 152 -6.25 -16.52 -22.48
C LEU A 152 -6.19 -18.04 -22.29
N HIS A 153 -6.31 -18.52 -21.06
CA HIS A 153 -6.36 -19.94 -20.72
C HIS A 153 -7.68 -20.26 -20.03
N LEU A 154 -8.58 -20.89 -20.79
CA LEU A 154 -9.83 -21.43 -20.27
C LEU A 154 -9.60 -22.91 -19.92
N HIS A 155 -9.44 -23.24 -18.64
CA HIS A 155 -9.37 -24.63 -18.21
C HIS A 155 -10.80 -25.17 -18.04
N HIS A 156 -11.30 -25.88 -19.04
CA HIS A 156 -12.50 -26.69 -18.90
C HIS A 156 -12.12 -28.08 -18.38
N THR A 157 -12.49 -28.41 -17.15
CA THR A 157 -12.42 -29.79 -16.66
C THR A 157 -13.70 -30.52 -17.08
N ILE A 158 -13.82 -30.85 -18.38
CA ILE A 158 -14.84 -31.79 -18.83
C ILE A 158 -14.25 -33.18 -18.62
N LYS A 159 -14.86 -33.97 -17.73
CA LYS A 159 -14.62 -35.42 -17.71
C LYS A 159 -15.12 -35.97 -19.04
N GLU A 160 -14.22 -36.63 -19.75
CA GLU A 160 -14.44 -37.31 -21.03
C GLU A 160 -15.73 -38.14 -20.98
N ASP A 161 -16.70 -37.72 -21.80
CA ASP A 161 -17.47 -38.59 -22.67
C ASP A 161 -18.08 -37.68 -23.75
N ASP A 162 -17.77 -37.97 -25.01
CA ASP A 162 -18.17 -37.31 -26.26
C ASP A 162 -17.35 -36.12 -26.81
N ASP A 163 -17.10 -36.23 -28.12
CA ASP A 163 -16.02 -35.64 -28.89
C ASP A 163 -16.10 -34.11 -29.08
N SER A 164 -15.08 -33.43 -28.55
CA SER A 164 -14.29 -32.33 -29.15
C SER A 164 -14.14 -31.14 -28.18
N PRO A 165 -12.98 -30.97 -27.51
CA PRO A 165 -12.70 -29.74 -26.80
C PRO A 165 -12.63 -28.58 -27.81
N LEU A 166 -13.39 -27.51 -27.57
CA LEU A 166 -13.20 -26.22 -28.23
C LEU A 166 -11.74 -25.78 -28.00
N GLN A 167 -10.86 -26.08 -28.94
CA GLN A 167 -9.53 -25.47 -29.02
C GLN A 167 -9.73 -24.01 -29.40
N ILE A 168 -9.84 -23.14 -28.40
CA ILE A 168 -9.65 -21.71 -28.63
C ILE A 168 -8.17 -21.57 -28.99
N ASP A 169 -7.90 -21.32 -30.27
CA ASP A 169 -6.57 -21.12 -30.82
C ASP A 169 -5.96 -19.91 -30.12
N SER A 170 -5.19 -20.16 -29.05
CA SER A 170 -4.65 -19.12 -28.20
C SER A 170 -3.47 -18.49 -28.94
N SER A 171 -3.70 -17.40 -29.67
CA SER A 171 -2.60 -16.64 -30.28
C SER A 171 -1.66 -16.17 -29.18
N ARG A 172 -0.42 -16.65 -29.24
CA ARG A 172 0.63 -16.29 -28.28
C ARG A 172 1.22 -14.96 -28.70
N ASP A 173 0.56 -13.88 -28.32
CA ASP A 173 1.00 -12.55 -28.72
C ASP A 173 1.91 -11.94 -27.65
N ARG A 174 3.06 -11.45 -28.12
CA ARG A 174 3.94 -10.58 -27.34
C ARG A 174 3.48 -9.15 -27.52
N CYS A 175 3.63 -8.38 -26.46
CA CYS A 175 3.18 -7.00 -26.41
C CYS A 175 4.08 -6.18 -25.49
N HIS A 176 4.03 -4.87 -25.66
CA HIS A 176 4.65 -3.92 -24.76
C HIS A 176 3.58 -3.34 -23.84
N SER A 177 3.91 -3.21 -22.55
CA SER A 177 3.07 -2.57 -21.54
C SER A 177 3.95 -1.93 -20.46
N ASP A 178 3.37 -1.13 -19.57
CA ASP A 178 4.09 -0.57 -18.42
C ASP A 178 4.33 -1.64 -17.34
N TYR A 179 3.37 -2.56 -17.15
CA TYR A 179 3.48 -3.74 -16.30
C TYR A 179 2.84 -4.95 -16.99
N CYS A 180 3.22 -6.15 -16.59
CA CYS A 180 2.56 -7.38 -17.03
C CYS A 180 1.58 -7.85 -15.97
N HIS A 181 0.44 -8.38 -16.44
CA HIS A 181 -0.64 -8.84 -15.58
C HIS A 181 -0.88 -10.34 -15.75
N PHE A 182 -1.16 -10.99 -14.63
CA PHE A 182 -1.72 -12.33 -14.60
C PHE A 182 -2.91 -12.32 -13.65
N THR A 183 -4.06 -12.79 -14.11
CA THR A 183 -5.26 -12.96 -13.29
C THR A 183 -5.70 -14.40 -13.37
N ARG A 184 -6.08 -14.99 -12.23
CA ARG A 184 -6.69 -16.31 -12.17
C ARG A 184 -7.86 -16.27 -11.22
N THR A 185 -9.03 -16.68 -11.70
CA THR A 185 -10.23 -16.80 -10.89
C THR A 185 -10.50 -18.27 -10.68
N GLU A 186 -10.61 -18.66 -9.42
CA GLU A 186 -10.98 -20.01 -9.00
C GLU A 186 -12.37 -19.93 -8.40
N SER A 187 -13.34 -20.62 -9.03
CA SER A 187 -14.68 -20.80 -8.51
C SER A 187 -14.89 -22.25 -8.07
N SER A 188 -15.26 -22.46 -6.81
CA SER A 188 -15.71 -23.76 -6.33
C SER A 188 -17.23 -23.85 -6.49
N ASP A 189 -17.71 -24.50 -7.54
CA ASP A 189 -19.14 -24.80 -7.69
C ASP A 189 -19.55 -25.87 -6.68
N HIS A 190 -20.09 -25.44 -5.53
CA HIS A 190 -20.69 -26.33 -4.54
C HIS A 190 -22.16 -26.01 -4.23
N SER A 191 -22.81 -25.12 -4.99
CA SER A 191 -24.24 -24.84 -4.81
C SER A 191 -25.01 -24.95 -6.13
N SER A 192 -25.54 -26.14 -6.36
CA SER A 192 -26.75 -26.36 -7.13
C SER A 192 -27.93 -25.66 -6.43
N GLU A 193 -28.09 -24.34 -6.56
CA GLU A 193 -29.36 -23.64 -6.37
C GLU A 193 -29.22 -22.18 -6.84
N GLY A 194 -30.09 -21.79 -7.76
CA GLY A 194 -29.81 -20.79 -8.78
C GLY A 194 -29.96 -19.34 -8.34
N VAL A 195 -28.97 -18.53 -8.73
CA VAL A 195 -29.18 -17.19 -9.28
C VAL A 195 -28.16 -17.01 -10.41
N SER A 196 -28.56 -17.40 -11.62
CA SER A 196 -27.79 -17.19 -12.84
C SER A 196 -27.83 -15.72 -13.23
N LEU A 197 -26.72 -15.01 -13.07
CA LEU A 197 -26.43 -13.88 -13.95
C LEU A 197 -26.14 -14.50 -15.33
N SER A 198 -27.06 -14.28 -16.26
CA SER A 198 -27.11 -14.85 -17.60
C SER A 198 -25.88 -14.45 -18.43
N LEU A 199 -24.81 -15.23 -18.29
CA LEU A 199 -23.84 -15.47 -19.36
C LEU A 199 -24.15 -16.85 -19.95
N PRO A 200 -24.15 -17.02 -21.28
CA PRO A 200 -24.66 -18.23 -21.95
C PRO A 200 -23.62 -19.36 -21.94
N PHE A 201 -23.23 -19.84 -20.76
CA PHE A 201 -22.29 -20.96 -20.61
C PHE A 201 -22.85 -22.04 -19.66
N PRO A 202 -22.62 -23.34 -19.94
CA PRO A 202 -23.24 -24.45 -19.21
C PRO A 202 -22.70 -24.58 -17.78
N SER A 203 -23.62 -24.77 -16.85
CA SER A 203 -23.46 -24.65 -15.40
C SER A 203 -23.24 -26.00 -14.70
N SER A 204 -22.04 -26.57 -14.79
CA SER A 204 -21.65 -27.73 -13.96
C SER A 204 -20.14 -28.04 -13.85
N ALA A 205 -19.25 -27.13 -14.26
CA ALA A 205 -17.81 -27.34 -14.18
C ALA A 205 -17.15 -26.20 -13.38
N SER A 206 -16.33 -26.55 -12.39
CA SER A 206 -15.42 -25.60 -11.74
C SER A 206 -14.56 -24.94 -12.82
N THR A 207 -14.83 -23.68 -13.11
CA THR A 207 -14.16 -22.95 -14.18
C THR A 207 -12.97 -22.20 -13.61
N ASN A 208 -11.80 -22.82 -13.66
CA ASN A 208 -10.56 -22.11 -13.41
C ASN A 208 -10.22 -21.29 -14.66
N LEU A 209 -10.56 -20.00 -14.62
CA LEU A 209 -10.19 -19.06 -15.68
C LEU A 209 -8.85 -18.43 -15.33
N SER A 210 -7.85 -18.58 -16.20
CA SER A 210 -6.57 -17.89 -16.07
C SER A 210 -6.28 -17.04 -17.29
N ILE A 211 -5.81 -15.82 -17.05
CA ILE A 211 -5.63 -14.80 -18.08
C ILE A 211 -4.29 -14.10 -17.82
N SER A 212 -3.36 -14.24 -18.77
CA SER A 212 -2.16 -13.40 -18.83
C SER A 212 -2.41 -12.28 -19.84
N LEU A 213 -2.27 -11.02 -19.42
CA LEU A 213 -2.50 -9.87 -20.29
C LEU A 213 -1.37 -8.86 -20.17
N CYS A 214 -1.18 -8.12 -21.26
CA CYS A 214 -0.33 -6.94 -21.33
C CYS A 214 -0.89 -5.82 -20.45
N SER A 215 -2.21 -5.61 -20.51
CA SER A 215 -2.94 -4.74 -19.60
C SER A 215 -4.43 -4.93 -19.86
N PRO A 216 -5.24 -5.37 -18.88
CA PRO A 216 -6.68 -5.47 -19.10
C PRO A 216 -7.33 -4.09 -19.27
N HIS A 217 -6.73 -3.05 -18.68
CA HIS A 217 -7.24 -1.69 -18.70
C HIS A 217 -6.05 -0.70 -18.65
N PRO A 218 -5.39 -0.47 -19.80
CA PRO A 218 -4.14 0.29 -19.85
C PRO A 218 -4.31 1.72 -19.34
N GLN A 219 -5.49 2.32 -19.39
CA GLN A 219 -5.75 3.66 -18.87
C GLN A 219 -5.62 3.78 -17.33
N TYR A 220 -5.62 2.67 -16.61
CA TYR A 220 -5.52 2.61 -15.15
C TYR A 220 -4.17 2.10 -14.66
N GLU A 221 -3.24 1.85 -15.58
CA GLU A 221 -2.00 1.16 -15.31
C GLU A 221 -0.90 2.14 -14.88
N PHE A 222 -0.56 2.06 -13.59
CA PHE A 222 0.45 2.88 -12.93
C PHE A 222 1.17 2.04 -11.87
N ASP A 223 2.21 2.62 -11.25
CA ASP A 223 2.92 2.01 -10.10
C ASP A 223 2.03 1.74 -8.88
N ILE A 224 0.88 2.41 -8.83
CA ILE A 224 -0.19 2.22 -7.85
C ILE A 224 -1.49 2.02 -8.62
N ARG A 225 -2.17 0.90 -8.38
CA ARG A 225 -3.42 0.60 -9.08
C ARG A 225 -4.57 1.47 -8.58
N ILE A 226 -5.03 2.41 -9.39
CA ILE A 226 -6.07 3.38 -9.00
C ILE A 226 -7.50 2.92 -9.32
N HIS A 227 -7.65 1.91 -10.18
CA HIS A 227 -8.93 1.34 -10.54
C HIS A 227 -8.89 -0.18 -10.36
N SER A 228 -9.95 -0.73 -9.78
CA SER A 228 -10.22 -2.15 -9.88
C SER A 228 -11.73 -2.38 -10.01
N PRO A 229 -12.18 -3.04 -11.10
CA PRO A 229 -13.59 -3.34 -11.27
C PRO A 229 -14.09 -4.38 -10.27
N TYR A 230 -13.21 -5.23 -9.73
CA TYR A 230 -13.59 -6.36 -8.86
C TYR A 230 -12.74 -6.51 -7.59
N SER A 231 -11.70 -5.70 -7.40
CA SER A 231 -10.72 -5.89 -6.32
C SER A 231 -10.33 -4.61 -5.58
N LEU A 232 -9.31 -4.69 -4.71
CA LEU A 232 -8.81 -3.57 -3.91
C LEU A 232 -8.05 -2.58 -4.81
N ARG A 233 -8.32 -1.27 -4.70
CA ARG A 233 -7.39 -0.22 -5.18
C ARG A 233 -6.13 -0.17 -4.35
N GLY A 234 -5.04 0.41 -4.86
CA GLY A 234 -3.77 0.57 -4.16
C GLY A 234 -2.94 -0.71 -4.11
N LEU A 235 -3.09 -1.59 -5.10
CA LEU A 235 -2.16 -2.70 -5.31
C LEU A 235 -0.89 -2.16 -5.96
N HIS A 236 0.26 -2.59 -5.44
CA HIS A 236 1.58 -2.22 -5.95
C HIS A 236 2.08 -3.25 -6.98
N SER A 237 2.93 -2.79 -7.90
CA SER A 237 3.65 -3.65 -8.83
C SER A 237 4.71 -4.51 -8.14
N ASN A 238 5.08 -5.61 -8.77
CA ASN A 238 6.02 -6.66 -8.32
C ASN A 238 5.51 -7.51 -7.14
N PHE A 239 4.20 -7.73 -7.09
CA PHE A 239 3.53 -8.60 -6.12
C PHE A 239 2.43 -9.42 -6.80
N CYS A 240 2.14 -10.56 -6.19
CA CYS A 240 0.91 -11.31 -6.42
C CYS A 240 -0.01 -11.16 -5.20
N TYR A 241 -1.30 -11.06 -5.48
CA TYR A 241 -2.37 -10.86 -4.52
C TYR A 241 -3.39 -11.97 -4.69
N SER A 242 -3.80 -12.60 -3.60
CA SER A 242 -4.93 -13.51 -3.57
C SER A 242 -6.02 -12.86 -2.75
N ILE A 243 -7.14 -12.56 -3.38
CA ILE A 243 -8.26 -11.81 -2.84
C ILE A 243 -9.46 -12.74 -2.80
N THR A 244 -10.01 -12.92 -1.61
CA THR A 244 -11.16 -13.80 -1.39
C THR A 244 -12.25 -13.00 -0.68
N THR A 245 -13.34 -12.74 -1.37
CA THR A 245 -14.52 -11.99 -0.88
C THR A 245 -15.75 -12.87 -0.69
N SER A 246 -15.68 -14.12 -1.14
CA SER A 246 -16.69 -15.15 -0.94
C SER A 246 -15.99 -16.49 -0.64
N PRO A 247 -16.67 -17.47 -0.04
CA PRO A 247 -16.05 -18.76 0.26
C PRO A 247 -15.81 -19.59 -1.01
N HIS A 248 -16.50 -19.24 -2.10
CA HIS A 248 -16.50 -19.98 -3.36
C HIS A 248 -15.69 -19.32 -4.46
N SER A 249 -15.21 -18.09 -4.25
CA SER A 249 -14.46 -17.35 -5.27
C SER A 249 -13.15 -16.81 -4.69
N ARG A 250 -12.07 -17.15 -5.39
CA ARG A 250 -10.72 -16.66 -5.11
C ARG A 250 -10.16 -16.04 -6.37
N GLU A 251 -9.73 -14.80 -6.26
CA GLU A 251 -9.09 -14.08 -7.36
C GLU A 251 -7.61 -13.87 -7.07
N ILE A 252 -6.76 -14.42 -7.93
CA ILE A 252 -5.31 -14.20 -7.90
C ILE A 252 -4.99 -13.13 -8.94
N GLN A 253 -4.27 -12.08 -8.54
CA GLN A 253 -3.83 -11.00 -9.41
C GLN A 253 -2.33 -10.75 -9.19
N CYS A 254 -1.51 -10.89 -10.23
CA CYS A 254 -0.09 -10.56 -10.20
C CYS A 254 0.19 -9.39 -11.12
N ILE A 255 1.00 -8.45 -10.63
CA ILE A 255 1.46 -7.27 -11.38
C ILE A 255 2.98 -7.29 -11.29
N CYS A 256 3.68 -7.22 -12.42
CA CYS A 256 5.15 -7.30 -12.43
C CYS A 256 5.77 -6.44 -13.52
N SER A 257 7.00 -5.98 -13.28
CA SER A 257 7.71 -5.04 -14.16
C SER A 257 9.00 -5.64 -14.75
N THR A 258 9.09 -6.97 -14.84
CA THR A 258 10.23 -7.65 -15.48
C THR A 258 9.78 -8.34 -16.76
N LYS A 259 10.72 -8.53 -17.69
CA LYS A 259 10.42 -9.10 -19.01
C LYS A 259 9.75 -10.48 -18.90
N LEU A 260 8.59 -10.63 -19.54
CA LEU A 260 7.80 -11.86 -19.64
C LEU A 260 7.44 -12.49 -18.28
N CYS A 261 7.34 -11.69 -17.22
CA CYS A 261 7.12 -12.17 -15.87
C CYS A 261 5.75 -12.83 -15.66
N ASN A 262 4.75 -12.48 -16.47
CA ASN A 262 3.41 -13.07 -16.42
C ASN A 262 3.28 -14.40 -17.22
N ARG A 263 4.38 -14.93 -17.76
CA ARG A 263 4.39 -16.21 -18.51
C ARG A 263 4.17 -17.43 -17.61
N ASN A 264 4.77 -17.41 -16.41
CA ASN A 264 4.80 -18.56 -15.49
C ASN A 264 4.28 -18.18 -14.09
N ALA A 265 3.33 -17.26 -13.98
CA ALA A 265 2.83 -16.77 -12.68
C ALA A 265 2.00 -17.82 -11.88
N ILE A 266 2.15 -19.11 -12.20
CA ILE A 266 1.45 -20.27 -11.64
C ILE A 266 2.16 -20.76 -10.37
N ASN A 267 2.55 -19.83 -9.48
CA ASN A 267 2.94 -20.24 -8.15
C ASN A 267 1.69 -20.29 -7.28
N VAL A 268 1.44 -21.43 -6.64
CA VAL A 268 0.37 -21.58 -5.64
C VAL A 268 0.63 -20.52 -4.57
N MET A 269 -0.22 -19.50 -4.52
CA MET A 269 -0.13 -18.48 -3.49
C MET A 269 -0.49 -19.12 -2.14
N ALA A 270 0.49 -19.18 -1.24
CA ALA A 270 0.24 -19.61 0.12
C ALA A 270 -0.80 -18.70 0.77
N GLU A 271 -1.80 -19.32 1.40
CA GLU A 271 -2.73 -18.60 2.25
C GLU A 271 -2.02 -18.19 3.53
N GLY A 272 -2.26 -16.96 3.96
CA GLY A 272 -1.75 -16.52 5.25
C GLY A 272 -2.49 -17.14 6.44
N PRO A 273 -1.96 -16.97 7.66
CA PRO A 273 -2.48 -17.62 8.86
C PRO A 273 -3.72 -16.93 9.46
N ILE A 274 -4.14 -15.79 8.92
CA ILE A 274 -5.20 -14.97 9.50
C ILE A 274 -6.53 -15.34 8.87
N GLN A 275 -7.48 -15.76 9.69
CA GLN A 275 -8.86 -16.03 9.31
C GLN A 275 -9.67 -14.75 9.33
N CYS A 276 -10.51 -14.55 8.31
CA CYS A 276 -11.30 -13.35 8.09
C CYS A 276 -12.71 -13.71 7.69
N TYR A 277 -13.66 -12.82 7.98
CA TYR A 277 -15.00 -12.92 7.43
C TYR A 277 -15.02 -12.48 5.97
N THR A 278 -15.86 -13.11 5.17
CA THR A 278 -16.10 -12.73 3.79
C THR A 278 -17.50 -12.14 3.61
N MET A 279 -17.63 -11.17 2.71
CA MET A 279 -18.90 -10.60 2.31
C MET A 279 -18.70 -9.89 0.98
N GLU A 280 -19.42 -10.30 -0.07
CA GLU A 280 -19.17 -9.77 -1.39
C GLU A 280 -19.70 -8.35 -1.57
N ARG A 281 -20.99 -8.12 -1.28
CA ARG A 281 -21.66 -6.82 -1.44
C ARG A 281 -22.75 -6.63 -0.39
N SER A 282 -22.66 -5.55 0.39
CA SER A 282 -23.71 -5.13 1.33
C SER A 282 -23.71 -3.62 1.49
N ARG A 283 -24.89 -3.00 1.69
CA ARG A 283 -24.97 -1.60 2.12
C ARG A 283 -24.81 -1.44 3.64
N ASP A 284 -25.05 -2.51 4.39
CA ASP A 284 -24.84 -2.55 5.83
C ASP A 284 -23.40 -3.01 6.14
N PRO A 285 -22.56 -2.17 6.77
CA PRO A 285 -21.20 -2.52 7.16
C PRO A 285 -21.14 -3.58 8.28
N SER A 286 -22.24 -3.80 9.00
CA SER A 286 -22.34 -4.78 10.10
C SER A 286 -22.72 -6.16 9.61
N LYS A 287 -23.34 -6.26 8.42
CA LYS A 287 -23.67 -7.55 7.81
C LYS A 287 -22.39 -8.35 7.59
N VAL A 288 -22.45 -9.62 8.01
CA VAL A 288 -21.40 -10.61 7.85
C VAL A 288 -22.08 -11.97 7.79
N ASP A 289 -21.62 -12.84 6.90
CA ASP A 289 -21.92 -14.25 7.01
C ASP A 289 -20.93 -14.90 8.00
N LEU A 290 -21.44 -15.32 9.15
CA LEU A 290 -20.62 -15.91 10.22
C LEU A 290 -20.05 -17.29 9.85
N HIS A 291 -20.63 -17.94 8.84
CA HIS A 291 -20.20 -19.25 8.36
C HIS A 291 -19.21 -19.14 7.20
N SER A 292 -19.14 -17.97 6.56
CA SER A 292 -18.26 -17.74 5.42
C SER A 292 -16.94 -17.10 5.84
N LEU A 293 -15.90 -17.92 5.89
CA LEU A 293 -14.57 -17.56 6.35
C LEU A 293 -13.53 -17.82 5.27
N CYS A 294 -12.48 -17.01 5.23
CA CYS A 294 -11.32 -17.23 4.37
C CYS A 294 -10.01 -16.97 5.13
N ARG A 295 -8.88 -17.36 4.55
CA ARG A 295 -7.55 -17.21 5.15
C ARG A 295 -6.63 -16.33 4.29
N GLY A 296 -5.88 -15.45 4.95
CA GLY A 296 -4.89 -14.60 4.30
C GLY A 296 -3.89 -13.97 5.26
N HIS A 297 -3.06 -13.05 4.73
CA HIS A 297 -2.12 -12.28 5.56
C HIS A 297 -2.81 -11.10 6.26
N LEU A 298 -3.89 -10.60 5.66
CA LEU A 298 -4.65 -9.44 6.12
C LEU A 298 -6.14 -9.72 5.95
N CYS A 299 -6.95 -9.26 6.90
CA CYS A 299 -8.37 -9.07 6.66
C CYS A 299 -8.61 -7.66 6.15
N PHE A 300 -9.60 -7.49 5.27
CA PHE A 300 -10.01 -6.17 4.81
C PHE A 300 -11.52 -5.94 4.94
N ILE A 301 -11.86 -4.66 5.04
CA ILE A 301 -13.18 -4.09 4.74
C ILE A 301 -12.93 -3.03 3.67
N ARG A 302 -13.70 -3.05 2.58
CA ARG A 302 -13.70 -2.02 1.54
C ARG A 302 -15.07 -1.37 1.49
N GLN A 303 -15.13 -0.07 1.29
CA GLN A 303 -16.35 0.68 0.97
C GLN A 303 -16.14 1.37 -0.38
N SER A 304 -16.99 1.04 -1.36
CA SER A 304 -17.04 1.74 -2.65
C SER A 304 -17.54 3.17 -2.47
N GLU A 305 -17.41 3.98 -3.52
CA GLU A 305 -17.94 5.35 -3.53
C GLU A 305 -19.47 5.39 -3.40
N GLU A 306 -20.14 4.36 -3.90
CA GLU A 306 -21.59 4.15 -3.78
C GLU A 306 -22.01 3.70 -2.37
N GLY A 307 -21.07 3.57 -1.43
CA GLY A 307 -21.32 3.09 -0.08
C GLY A 307 -21.54 1.58 0.02
N ILE A 308 -21.15 0.81 -0.99
CA ILE A 308 -21.24 -0.66 -0.95
C ILE A 308 -19.99 -1.21 -0.26
N TYR A 309 -20.22 -1.99 0.79
CA TYR A 309 -19.18 -2.67 1.53
C TYR A 309 -18.87 -4.05 0.94
N SER A 310 -17.60 -4.43 1.03
CA SER A 310 -17.13 -5.81 0.82
C SER A 310 -16.09 -6.17 1.89
N LYS A 311 -16.05 -7.43 2.29
CA LYS A 311 -15.12 -7.98 3.29
C LYS A 311 -14.44 -9.21 2.76
N GLY A 312 -13.21 -9.44 3.17
CA GLY A 312 -12.47 -10.60 2.74
C GLY A 312 -11.08 -10.69 3.35
N CYS A 313 -10.30 -11.60 2.81
CA CYS A 313 -8.88 -11.76 3.12
C CYS A 313 -8.02 -11.45 1.91
N LEU A 314 -6.83 -10.95 2.20
CA LEU A 314 -5.79 -10.63 1.24
C LEU A 314 -4.53 -11.41 1.62
N SER A 315 -4.07 -12.29 0.72
CA SER A 315 -2.72 -12.85 0.78
C SER A 315 -1.84 -12.12 -0.22
N ILE A 316 -0.59 -11.91 0.15
CA ILE A 316 0.40 -11.14 -0.60
C ILE A 316 1.64 -12.00 -0.73
N SER A 317 2.10 -12.22 -1.96
CA SER A 317 3.37 -12.86 -2.25
C SER A 317 4.25 -11.88 -3.01
N PRO A 318 5.43 -11.51 -2.50
CA PRO A 318 6.34 -10.66 -3.25
C PRO A 318 6.92 -11.44 -4.44
N LEU A 319 7.11 -10.78 -5.57
CA LEU A 319 7.80 -11.35 -6.76
C LEU A 319 9.31 -11.05 -6.75
N SER A 320 9.79 -10.35 -5.71
CA SER A 320 11.16 -9.88 -5.54
C SER A 320 11.48 -9.78 -4.04
N SER A 321 12.72 -9.46 -3.65
CA SER A 321 13.12 -9.33 -2.24
C SER A 321 12.56 -8.10 -1.50
N LEU A 322 11.54 -7.45 -2.07
CA LEU A 322 10.88 -6.28 -1.49
C LEU A 322 10.01 -6.67 -0.29
N SER A 323 10.06 -5.84 0.75
CA SER A 323 9.14 -5.91 1.88
C SER A 323 7.70 -5.63 1.41
N SER A 324 6.72 -6.25 2.07
CA SER A 324 5.30 -5.98 1.81
C SER A 324 5.01 -4.48 1.93
N PRO A 325 4.40 -3.84 0.92
CA PRO A 325 4.01 -2.43 0.98
C PRO A 325 2.75 -2.22 1.83
N PHE A 326 2.13 -3.31 2.29
CA PHE A 326 0.90 -3.24 3.06
C PHE A 326 1.18 -3.18 4.54
N VAL A 327 0.68 -2.10 5.15
CA VAL A 327 0.63 -1.91 6.59
C VAL A 327 -0.83 -1.97 7.02
N SER A 328 -1.10 -2.59 8.16
CA SER A 328 -2.43 -2.51 8.78
C SER A 328 -2.82 -1.05 9.00
N GLY A 329 -3.99 -0.65 8.56
CA GLY A 329 -4.37 0.75 8.56
C GLY A 329 -5.62 1.05 7.74
N ASN A 330 -6.00 2.31 7.75
CA ASN A 330 -7.02 2.85 6.86
C ASN A 330 -6.30 3.50 5.69
N ARG A 331 -6.82 3.27 4.49
CA ARG A 331 -6.40 3.95 3.28
C ARG A 331 -7.60 4.38 2.48
N SER A 332 -7.45 5.49 1.76
CA SER A 332 -8.48 5.96 0.84
C SER A 332 -7.84 6.43 -0.45
N ILE A 333 -8.41 6.03 -1.58
CA ILE A 333 -7.87 6.33 -2.91
C ILE A 333 -9.02 6.77 -3.80
N PHE A 334 -9.12 8.08 -4.04
CA PHE A 334 -10.21 8.68 -4.79
C PHE A 334 -11.58 8.22 -4.27
N GLY A 335 -11.89 8.49 -3.00
CA GLY A 335 -13.21 8.22 -2.41
C GLY A 335 -13.44 6.76 -1.95
N GLU A 336 -12.78 5.78 -2.54
CA GLU A 336 -12.84 4.39 -2.07
C GLU A 336 -12.09 4.25 -0.75
N LYS A 337 -12.75 3.73 0.29
CA LYS A 337 -12.15 3.54 1.63
C LYS A 337 -11.84 2.08 1.85
N GLN A 338 -10.69 1.79 2.45
CA GLN A 338 -10.26 0.44 2.75
C GLN A 338 -9.60 0.38 4.12
N TRP A 339 -9.98 -0.62 4.87
CA TRP A 339 -9.52 -0.88 6.22
C TRP A 339 -8.87 -2.25 6.27
N MET A 340 -7.66 -2.34 6.79
CA MET A 340 -6.89 -3.57 6.85
C MET A 340 -6.39 -3.86 8.26
N CYS A 341 -6.37 -5.13 8.63
CA CYS A 341 -5.91 -5.59 9.93
C CYS A 341 -5.33 -7.00 9.85
N THR A 342 -4.43 -7.33 10.79
CA THR A 342 -3.63 -8.56 10.82
C THR A 342 -4.06 -9.53 11.94
N HIS A 343 -5.19 -9.26 12.60
CA HIS A 343 -5.68 -10.09 13.71
C HIS A 343 -6.79 -11.03 13.24
N GLN A 344 -6.93 -12.17 13.90
CA GLN A 344 -8.01 -13.11 13.61
C GLN A 344 -9.38 -12.41 13.68
N LEU A 345 -10.19 -12.58 12.63
CA LEU A 345 -11.57 -12.13 12.55
C LEU A 345 -11.77 -10.62 12.81
N CYS A 346 -10.74 -9.82 12.57
CA CYS A 346 -10.73 -8.40 12.91
C CYS A 346 -11.65 -7.54 12.02
N ASN A 347 -12.14 -8.09 10.91
CA ASN A 347 -13.05 -7.42 9.98
C ASN A 347 -14.55 -7.67 10.28
N LEU A 348 -14.89 -8.17 11.48
CA LEU A 348 -16.28 -8.35 11.91
C LEU A 348 -17.06 -7.03 11.92
N HIS A 349 -16.56 -6.04 12.68
CA HIS A 349 -17.18 -4.73 12.86
C HIS A 349 -16.24 -3.61 12.43
N LEU A 350 -16.74 -2.69 11.60
CA LEU A 350 -15.99 -1.53 11.14
C LEU A 350 -15.50 -0.67 12.31
N ASP A 351 -16.35 -0.41 13.30
CA ASP A 351 -16.01 0.43 14.46
C ASP A 351 -14.84 -0.13 15.26
N ARG A 352 -14.79 -1.46 15.42
CA ARG A 352 -13.71 -2.12 16.15
C ARG A 352 -12.38 -1.94 15.42
N LEU A 353 -12.41 -1.99 14.10
CA LEU A 353 -11.24 -1.83 13.26
C LEU A 353 -10.77 -0.37 13.25
N VAL A 354 -11.68 0.59 13.12
CA VAL A 354 -11.35 2.02 13.22
C VAL A 354 -10.73 2.35 14.57
N ARG A 355 -11.28 1.83 15.68
CA ARG A 355 -10.73 2.03 17.04
C ARG A 355 -9.40 1.34 17.29
N SER A 356 -9.13 0.19 16.66
CA SER A 356 -7.84 -0.49 16.81
C SER A 356 -6.71 0.26 16.11
N GLN A 357 -7.03 1.02 15.06
CA GLN A 357 -6.08 1.82 14.31
C GLN A 357 -5.77 3.18 14.93
N THR A 358 -6.71 3.79 15.67
CA THR A 358 -6.44 5.03 16.40
C THR A 358 -5.46 4.84 17.56
N LYS A 359 -5.27 3.60 18.02
CA LYS A 359 -4.12 3.21 18.84
C LYS A 359 -2.87 3.07 17.97
N LYS A 360 -2.44 4.14 17.29
CA LYS A 360 -1.12 4.15 16.65
C LYS A 360 -0.07 4.00 17.74
N VAL A 361 0.59 2.85 17.75
CA VAL A 361 1.85 2.63 18.46
C VAL A 361 2.83 3.65 17.91
N PHE A 362 3.38 4.48 18.78
CA PHE A 362 4.45 5.42 18.48
C PHE A 362 5.62 4.61 17.89
N VAL A 363 5.78 4.61 16.56
CA VAL A 363 6.96 4.02 15.93
C VAL A 363 8.05 5.08 16.02
N PRO A 364 9.14 4.86 16.78
CA PRO A 364 10.24 5.81 16.83
C PRO A 364 10.80 5.96 15.41
N LEU A 365 10.75 7.19 14.89
CA LEU A 365 11.25 7.53 13.56
C LEU A 365 12.76 7.28 13.50
N LEU A 366 13.18 6.49 12.50
CA LEU A 366 14.58 6.48 12.04
C LEU A 366 14.96 7.88 11.53
N PRO A 367 16.25 8.27 11.62
CA PRO A 367 16.68 9.66 11.42
C PRO A 367 16.38 10.14 10.00
N PHE A 368 15.68 11.28 9.93
CA PHE A 368 15.32 11.98 8.69
C PHE A 368 16.54 12.61 8.03
N ASN A 369 16.89 12.13 6.84
CA ASN A 369 17.73 12.83 5.86
C ASN A 369 16.87 13.53 4.77
N ARG A 370 15.72 14.11 5.15
CA ARG A 370 14.89 14.91 4.25
C ARG A 370 15.02 16.39 4.64
N VAL A 371 16.15 16.99 4.27
CA VAL A 371 16.35 18.45 4.27
C VAL A 371 15.68 18.97 3.00
N GLY A 372 14.45 19.43 3.13
CA GLY A 372 13.70 20.04 2.03
C GLY A 372 12.33 20.45 2.51
N GLN A 373 12.19 21.73 2.84
CA GLN A 373 10.96 22.39 3.28
C GLN A 373 10.47 21.97 4.68
N THR A 374 11.21 22.40 5.71
CA THR A 374 10.59 22.64 7.02
C THR A 374 9.66 23.85 6.89
N SER A 375 8.45 23.75 7.45
CA SER A 375 7.57 24.90 7.59
C SER A 375 8.31 26.04 8.29
N PRO A 376 8.04 27.32 7.94
CA PRO A 376 8.76 28.46 8.54
C PRO A 376 8.63 28.51 10.07
N LEU A 377 7.57 27.92 10.63
CA LEU A 377 7.35 27.79 12.07
C LEU A 377 8.33 26.81 12.76
N LEU A 378 8.66 25.69 12.11
CA LEU A 378 9.67 24.75 12.62
C LEU A 378 11.08 25.33 12.52
N SER A 379 11.37 26.09 11.45
CA SER A 379 12.62 26.85 11.31
C SER A 379 12.79 27.86 12.45
N LEU A 380 11.74 28.63 12.78
CA LEU A 380 11.77 29.59 13.87
C LEU A 380 12.02 28.92 15.22
N SER A 381 11.41 27.76 15.45
CA SER A 381 11.57 26.97 16.68
C SER A 381 13.01 26.49 16.87
N ILE A 382 13.62 25.98 15.80
CA ILE A 382 15.01 25.52 15.81
C ILE A 382 15.96 26.70 15.99
N ILE A 383 15.71 27.82 15.32
CA ILE A 383 16.51 29.05 15.47
C ILE A 383 16.42 29.59 16.90
N ILE A 384 15.22 29.63 17.51
CA ILE A 384 15.04 30.05 18.91
C ILE A 384 15.80 29.11 19.85
N VAL A 385 15.74 27.80 19.63
CA VAL A 385 16.48 26.84 20.47
C VAL A 385 17.99 27.00 20.30
N VAL A 386 18.49 27.17 19.07
CA VAL A 386 19.93 27.42 18.79
C VAL A 386 20.38 28.76 19.36
N LEU A 387 19.57 29.81 19.27
CA LEU A 387 19.85 31.12 19.88
C LEU A 387 19.86 31.00 21.40
N LEU A 388 18.85 30.39 22.03
CA LEU A 388 18.82 30.17 23.48
C LEU A 388 20.03 29.35 23.96
N TYR A 389 20.48 28.36 23.17
CA TYR A 389 21.67 27.57 23.48
C TYR A 389 22.98 28.38 23.34
N SER A 390 23.05 29.27 22.34
CA SER A 390 24.22 30.10 22.07
C SER A 390 24.33 31.27 23.06
N PHE A 391 23.21 31.73 23.64
CA PHE A 391 23.17 32.81 24.63
C PHE A 391 23.18 32.32 26.10
N ALA A 392 22.96 31.03 26.36
CA ALA A 392 23.07 30.44 27.70
C ALA A 392 24.41 30.71 28.42
N PRO A 393 25.60 30.68 27.78
CA PRO A 393 26.85 30.99 28.47
C PRO A 393 27.06 32.49 28.77
N PHE A 394 26.25 33.39 28.22
CA PHE A 394 26.34 34.83 28.48
C PHE A 394 25.45 35.32 29.64
N LEU A 395 24.58 34.45 30.16
CA LEU A 395 23.66 34.76 31.28
C LEU A 395 24.21 34.33 32.65
N SER A 396 25.44 33.81 32.72
CA SER A 396 26.09 33.38 33.97
C SER A 396 27.21 34.33 34.44
N LEU A 397 27.10 35.62 34.14
CA LEU A 397 28.04 36.67 34.59
C LEU A 397 27.34 37.65 35.52
#